data_AF-A0AAX2MAQ2-F1
#
_entry.id   AF-A0AAX2MAQ2-F1
#
_cell.length_a   1.000
_cell.length_b   1.000
_cell.length_c   1.000
_cell.angle_alpha   90.00
_cell.angle_beta   90.00
_cell.angle_gamma   90.00
#
_symmetry.space_group_name_H-M   'P 1'
#
loop_
_entity.id
_entity.type
_entity.pdbx_description
1 polymer ?
#
loop_
_entity_poly.entity_id
_entity_poly.type
_entity_poly.pdbx_seq_one_letter_code
_entity_poly.pdbx_strand_id
1 'polypeptide(L)'
;MPPHSPLMGIERFSPRLLRDTLLPQIALGSAGDAGIAGFYLAMRREFEPLDRQRGFDTARRQLLEHVPGAPLPVIRDTDSALAALDELASHDTPLRNGLAAFAASDSPTGFAPDGVWAMPANARIDDHAPGSPERSLLERFAACYADFLRSLDAAFGGSPVAMAQAMDLIFDLKLLAAGLMNPAVSVAPDGHAPCPPLGLCFSRAMAIGAATA
;
A
#
# COMPACT_ATOMS: atom_id res chain seq x y z
N MET A 1 -3.23 -28.50 -15.74
CA MET A 1 -3.12 -27.98 -14.37
C MET A 1 -3.53 -26.52 -14.41
N PRO A 2 -4.48 -26.04 -13.59
CA PRO A 2 -4.69 -24.61 -13.48
C PRO A 2 -3.40 -23.98 -12.93
N PRO A 3 -3.02 -22.77 -13.37
CA PRO A 3 -1.88 -22.07 -12.80
C PRO A 3 -2.16 -21.86 -11.31
N HIS A 4 -1.31 -22.42 -10.46
CA HIS A 4 -1.35 -22.14 -9.03
C HIS A 4 -1.17 -20.64 -8.86
N SER A 5 -2.19 -19.94 -8.35
CA SER A 5 -2.05 -18.56 -7.92
C SER A 5 -0.86 -18.50 -6.95
N PRO A 6 0.14 -17.63 -7.17
CA PRO A 6 1.23 -17.48 -6.22
C PRO A 6 0.62 -17.15 -4.85
N LEU A 7 1.18 -17.75 -3.78
CA LEU A 7 0.80 -17.43 -2.41
C LEU A 7 0.98 -15.92 -2.22
N MET A 8 -0.13 -15.17 -2.22
CA MET A 8 -0.10 -13.74 -1.91
C MET A 8 0.20 -13.58 -0.42
N GLY A 9 1.49 -13.61 -0.11
CA GLY A 9 2.03 -13.36 1.22
C GLY A 9 2.98 -12.18 1.21
N ILE A 10 3.13 -11.55 2.37
CA ILE A 10 4.15 -10.53 2.57
C ILE A 10 5.46 -11.28 2.79
N GLU A 11 6.37 -11.23 1.82
CA GLU A 11 7.63 -11.98 1.83
C GLU A 11 8.84 -11.10 1.49
N ARG A 12 10.05 -11.61 1.76
CA ARG A 12 11.31 -10.90 1.51
C ARG A 12 11.39 -10.43 0.07
N PHE A 13 11.75 -9.16 -0.12
CA PHE A 13 11.93 -8.61 -1.46
C PHE A 13 13.04 -9.32 -2.23
N SER A 14 12.76 -9.65 -3.49
CA SER A 14 13.76 -10.10 -4.46
C SER A 14 13.35 -9.64 -5.87
N PRO A 15 14.30 -9.47 -6.81
CA PRO A 15 13.97 -9.18 -8.20
C PRO A 15 13.06 -10.26 -8.83
N ARG A 16 13.20 -11.51 -8.40
CA ARG A 16 12.32 -12.62 -8.79
C ARG A 16 10.88 -12.41 -8.31
N LEU A 17 10.69 -12.03 -7.04
CA LEU A 17 9.37 -11.71 -6.50
C LEU A 17 8.69 -10.60 -7.33
N LEU A 18 9.46 -9.56 -7.66
CA LEU A 18 8.97 -8.47 -8.50
C LEU A 18 8.58 -8.97 -9.89
N ARG A 19 9.43 -9.76 -10.55
CA ARG A 19 9.22 -10.28 -11.90
C ARG A 19 8.05 -11.26 -11.99
N ASP A 20 8.02 -12.23 -11.10
CA ASP A 20 7.21 -13.44 -11.23
C ASP A 20 5.85 -13.30 -10.52
N THR A 21 5.76 -12.41 -9.52
CA THR A 21 4.53 -12.19 -8.74
C THR A 21 3.98 -10.78 -8.89
N LEU A 22 4.76 -9.73 -8.61
CA LEU A 22 4.21 -8.36 -8.51
C LEU A 22 3.91 -7.73 -9.88
N LEU A 23 4.80 -7.87 -10.87
CA LEU A 23 4.61 -7.31 -12.21
C LEU A 23 3.36 -7.87 -12.91
N PRO A 24 3.08 -9.18 -12.88
CA PRO A 24 1.82 -9.72 -13.40
C PRO A 24 0.59 -9.13 -12.71
N GLN A 25 0.63 -8.88 -11.39
CA GLN A 25 -0.51 -8.31 -10.66
C GLN A 25 -0.76 -6.83 -11.04
N ILE A 26 0.31 -6.05 -11.21
CA ILE A 26 0.23 -4.68 -11.73
C ILE A 26 -0.34 -4.70 -13.17
N ALA A 27 0.01 -5.72 -13.95
CA ALA A 27 -0.47 -5.93 -15.31
C ALA A 27 -1.91 -6.48 -15.41
N LEU A 28 -2.50 -7.01 -14.33
CA LEU A 28 -3.81 -7.69 -14.31
C LEU A 28 -4.95 -6.86 -13.70
N GLY A 29 -4.76 -5.55 -13.49
CA GLY A 29 -5.82 -4.62 -13.04
C GLY A 29 -7.20 -4.90 -13.67
N SER A 30 -8.26 -4.64 -12.90
CA SER A 30 -9.61 -5.28 -12.91
C SER A 30 -10.44 -5.31 -14.21
N ALA A 31 -9.87 -4.98 -15.38
CA ALA A 31 -10.53 -4.98 -16.69
C ALA A 31 -9.67 -5.68 -17.77
N GLY A 32 -9.48 -7.00 -17.65
CA GLY A 32 -8.87 -7.83 -18.71
C GLY A 32 -7.38 -7.60 -18.97
N ASP A 33 -6.89 -8.01 -20.15
CA ASP A 33 -5.47 -8.02 -20.58
C ASP A 33 -4.73 -6.67 -20.54
N ALA A 34 -5.38 -5.57 -20.13
CA ALA A 34 -4.84 -4.21 -20.18
C ALA A 34 -4.38 -3.64 -18.82
N GLY A 35 -4.53 -4.36 -17.72
CA GLY A 35 -3.99 -3.98 -16.42
C GLY A 35 -4.59 -2.72 -15.79
N ILE A 36 -3.84 -2.06 -14.91
CA ILE A 36 -4.29 -0.85 -14.19
C ILE A 36 -4.61 0.30 -15.17
N ALA A 37 -3.83 0.48 -16.23
CA ALA A 37 -4.15 1.46 -17.29
C ALA A 37 -5.48 1.13 -17.99
N GLY A 38 -5.74 -0.15 -18.27
CA GLY A 38 -7.02 -0.61 -18.81
C GLY A 38 -8.20 -0.29 -17.90
N PHE A 39 -8.04 -0.42 -16.59
CA PHE A 39 -9.05 -0.02 -15.61
C PHE A 39 -9.38 1.48 -15.69
N TYR A 40 -8.38 2.36 -15.72
CA TYR A 40 -8.61 3.80 -15.84
C TYR A 40 -9.25 4.19 -17.19
N LEU A 41 -8.85 3.54 -18.28
CA LEU A 41 -9.44 3.73 -19.61
C LEU A 41 -10.90 3.23 -19.67
N ALA A 42 -11.22 2.13 -18.99
CA ALA A 42 -12.59 1.64 -18.87
C ALA A 42 -13.45 2.61 -18.07
N MET A 43 -12.95 3.11 -16.93
CA MET A 43 -13.65 4.15 -16.17
C MET A 43 -13.88 5.41 -17.02
N ARG A 44 -12.90 5.84 -17.82
CA ARG A 44 -13.07 6.97 -18.76
C ARG A 44 -14.26 6.76 -19.70
N ARG A 45 -14.40 5.57 -20.32
CA ARG A 45 -15.51 5.25 -21.22
C ARG A 45 -16.87 5.31 -20.53
N GLU A 46 -16.94 4.92 -19.27
CA GLU A 46 -18.16 4.98 -18.45
C GLU A 46 -18.48 6.40 -17.96
N PHE A 47 -17.46 7.26 -17.79
CA PHE A 47 -17.63 8.65 -17.36
C PHE A 47 -18.10 9.59 -18.48
N GLU A 48 -17.65 9.36 -19.72
CA GLU A 48 -17.96 10.18 -20.90
C GLU A 48 -19.47 10.41 -21.14
N PRO A 49 -20.38 9.41 -21.04
CA PRO A 49 -21.82 9.63 -21.20
C PRO A 49 -22.51 10.31 -20.00
N LEU A 50 -21.85 10.38 -18.82
CA LEU A 50 -22.44 10.92 -17.58
C LEU A 50 -22.32 12.44 -17.44
N ASP A 51 -21.68 13.10 -18.41
CA ASP A 51 -21.41 14.55 -18.47
C ASP A 51 -22.64 15.43 -18.19
N ARG A 52 -23.83 15.03 -18.68
CA ARG A 52 -25.08 15.80 -18.44
C ARG A 52 -25.77 15.54 -17.10
N GLN A 53 -25.41 14.47 -16.38
CA GLN A 53 -26.14 14.02 -15.19
C GLN A 53 -25.41 14.28 -13.87
N ARG A 54 -24.09 14.49 -13.88
CA ARG A 54 -23.33 14.81 -12.67
C ARG A 54 -22.95 16.28 -12.66
N GLY A 55 -23.59 17.05 -11.79
CA GLY A 55 -23.03 18.33 -11.37
C GLY A 55 -21.74 18.08 -10.60
N PHE A 56 -20.60 18.35 -11.24
CA PHE A 56 -19.33 18.50 -10.53
C PHE A 56 -19.46 19.73 -9.62
N ASP A 57 -19.87 19.48 -8.38
CA ASP A 57 -19.91 20.50 -7.34
C ASP A 57 -18.47 20.70 -6.87
N THR A 58 -17.89 21.85 -7.26
CA THR A 58 -16.52 22.25 -6.97
C THR A 58 -16.17 22.27 -5.47
N ALA A 59 -17.17 22.15 -4.59
CA ALA A 59 -17.02 22.12 -3.14
C ALA A 59 -17.13 20.72 -2.50
N ARG A 60 -17.44 19.64 -3.24
CA ARG A 60 -17.65 18.32 -2.63
C ARG A 60 -16.36 17.54 -2.42
N ARG A 61 -15.86 17.57 -1.18
CA ARG A 61 -14.90 16.61 -0.60
C ARG A 61 -13.60 16.43 -1.39
N GLN A 62 -13.15 17.48 -2.06
CA GLN A 62 -11.86 17.47 -2.75
C GLN A 62 -10.74 17.78 -1.76
N LEU A 63 -9.69 16.96 -1.79
CA LEU A 63 -8.47 17.18 -1.01
C LEU A 63 -7.56 18.15 -1.75
N LEU A 64 -7.94 19.43 -1.76
CA LEU A 64 -7.25 20.50 -2.49
C LEU A 64 -6.10 21.14 -1.70
N GLU A 65 -6.14 21.01 -0.37
CA GLU A 65 -5.20 21.69 0.53
C GLU A 65 -3.93 20.87 0.79
N HIS A 66 -3.77 19.73 0.12
CA HIS A 66 -2.59 18.89 0.33
C HIS A 66 -1.49 19.20 -0.69
N VAL A 67 -0.26 19.39 -0.18
CA VAL A 67 1.03 18.79 -0.61
C VAL A 67 2.21 19.77 -0.37
N PRO A 68 3.36 19.32 0.19
CA PRO A 68 4.66 19.84 -0.22
C PRO A 68 5.02 19.25 -1.60
N GLY A 69 4.91 20.05 -2.68
CA GLY A 69 4.93 19.57 -4.08
C GLY A 69 3.88 20.27 -4.97
N ALA A 70 3.66 19.78 -6.20
CA ALA A 70 2.73 20.41 -7.14
C ALA A 70 1.26 20.22 -6.70
N PRO A 71 0.41 21.26 -6.82
CA PRO A 71 -1.00 21.17 -6.44
C PRO A 71 -1.73 20.12 -7.29
N LEU A 72 -2.55 19.30 -6.64
CA LEU A 72 -3.39 18.33 -7.34
C LEU A 72 -4.41 19.07 -8.23
N PRO A 73 -4.66 18.59 -9.46
CA PRO A 73 -5.65 19.21 -10.34
C PRO A 73 -7.04 19.14 -9.71
N VAL A 74 -7.70 20.31 -9.62
CA VAL A 74 -9.06 20.44 -9.09
C VAL A 74 -10.04 19.85 -10.10
N ILE A 75 -10.91 18.93 -9.67
CA ILE A 75 -11.91 18.32 -10.56
C ILE A 75 -13.15 19.23 -10.62
N ARG A 76 -13.26 20.08 -11.64
CA ARG A 76 -14.35 21.07 -11.73
C ARG A 76 -15.48 20.67 -12.67
N ASP A 77 -15.18 19.76 -13.58
CA ASP A 77 -16.03 19.33 -14.68
C ASP A 77 -15.57 17.94 -15.15
N THR A 78 -16.33 17.38 -16.10
CA THR A 78 -16.01 16.10 -16.72
C THR A 78 -14.63 16.12 -17.37
N ASP A 79 -14.27 17.21 -18.05
CA ASP A 79 -12.98 17.35 -18.72
C ASP A 79 -11.80 17.26 -17.72
N SER A 80 -11.91 17.91 -16.57
CA SER A 80 -10.93 17.85 -15.48
C SER A 80 -10.83 16.45 -14.87
N ALA A 81 -11.96 15.75 -14.73
CA ALA A 81 -12.00 14.37 -14.23
C ALA A 81 -11.33 13.41 -15.23
N LEU A 82 -11.62 13.56 -16.52
CA LEU A 82 -11.01 12.78 -17.59
C LEU A 82 -9.50 13.06 -17.69
N ALA A 83 -9.08 14.32 -17.55
CA ALA A 83 -7.67 14.69 -17.50
C ALA A 83 -6.93 14.04 -16.32
N ALA A 84 -7.55 13.97 -15.14
CA ALA A 84 -6.96 13.28 -13.99
C ALA A 84 -6.84 11.76 -14.21
N LEU A 85 -7.82 11.13 -14.86
CA LEU A 85 -7.74 9.71 -15.24
C LEU A 85 -6.63 9.45 -16.26
N ASP A 86 -6.46 10.35 -17.23
CA ASP A 86 -5.40 10.26 -18.24
C ASP A 86 -4.02 10.45 -17.61
N GLU A 87 -3.89 11.39 -16.68
CA GLU A 87 -2.67 11.57 -15.89
C GLU A 87 -2.33 10.29 -15.13
N LEU A 88 -3.27 9.69 -14.40
CA LEU A 88 -3.06 8.43 -13.68
C LEU A 88 -2.67 7.28 -14.63
N ALA A 89 -3.34 7.17 -15.77
CA ALA A 89 -3.03 6.14 -16.77
C ALA A 89 -1.63 6.34 -17.39
N SER A 90 -1.18 7.59 -17.57
CA SER A 90 0.12 7.90 -18.17
C SER A 90 1.31 7.43 -17.32
N HIS A 91 1.12 7.31 -16.00
CA HIS A 91 2.17 6.85 -15.08
C HIS A 91 2.38 5.33 -15.10
N ASP A 92 1.38 4.54 -15.56
CA ASP A 92 1.44 3.07 -15.51
C ASP A 92 2.56 2.49 -16.38
N THR A 93 2.65 2.94 -17.63
CA THR A 93 3.59 2.36 -18.61
C THR A 93 5.05 2.64 -18.25
N PRO A 94 5.47 3.88 -17.93
CA PRO A 94 6.84 4.16 -17.50
C PRO A 94 7.22 3.40 -16.23
N LEU A 95 6.33 3.33 -15.24
CA LEU A 95 6.55 2.60 -14.00
C LEU A 95 6.76 1.11 -14.27
N ARG A 96 5.87 0.49 -15.04
CA ARG A 96 5.95 -0.93 -15.40
C ARG A 96 7.22 -1.25 -16.17
N ASN A 97 7.58 -0.42 -17.15
CA ASN A 97 8.81 -0.62 -17.92
C ASN A 97 10.05 -0.50 -17.05
N GLY A 98 10.09 0.48 -16.13
CA GLY A 98 11.19 0.65 -15.19
C GLY A 98 11.33 -0.55 -14.24
N LEU A 99 10.22 -1.00 -13.67
CA LEU A 99 10.19 -2.18 -12.79
C LEU A 99 10.56 -3.47 -13.54
N ALA A 100 10.10 -3.64 -14.77
CA ALA A 100 10.45 -4.78 -15.63
C ALA A 100 11.93 -4.77 -16.00
N ALA A 101 12.49 -3.61 -16.36
CA ALA A 101 13.92 -3.47 -16.64
C ALA A 101 14.78 -3.77 -15.41
N PHE A 102 14.36 -3.30 -14.23
CA PHE A 102 15.01 -3.65 -12.97
C PHE A 102 14.92 -5.16 -12.68
N ALA A 103 13.76 -5.79 -12.86
CA ALA A 103 13.56 -7.20 -12.55
C ALA A 103 14.06 -8.17 -13.64
N ALA A 104 14.64 -7.67 -14.74
CA ALA A 104 15.15 -8.47 -15.85
C ALA A 104 16.35 -9.36 -15.45
N SER A 105 17.01 -9.04 -14.34
CA SER A 105 18.10 -9.81 -13.75
C SER A 105 17.80 -10.12 -12.29
N ASP A 106 18.37 -11.21 -11.78
CA ASP A 106 18.32 -11.54 -10.34
C ASP A 106 19.24 -10.64 -9.49
N SER A 107 20.12 -9.86 -10.13
CA SER A 107 21.02 -8.90 -9.48
C SER A 107 21.15 -7.61 -10.31
N PRO A 108 20.08 -6.79 -10.38
CA PRO A 108 20.11 -5.56 -11.14
C PRO A 108 20.98 -4.47 -10.50
N THR A 109 21.42 -3.51 -11.30
CA THR A 109 22.21 -2.37 -10.83
C THR A 109 21.46 -1.62 -9.72
N GLY A 110 22.13 -1.39 -8.60
CA GLY A 110 21.55 -0.72 -7.43
C GLY A 110 20.81 -1.65 -6.46
N PHE A 111 20.66 -2.94 -6.79
CA PHE A 111 20.15 -3.92 -5.83
C PHE A 111 21.28 -4.42 -4.93
N ALA A 112 21.11 -4.23 -3.62
CA ALA A 112 21.99 -4.78 -2.60
C ALA A 112 21.25 -5.91 -1.87
N PRO A 113 21.55 -7.20 -2.17
CA PRO A 113 20.88 -8.33 -1.52
C PRO A 113 21.01 -8.32 0.00
N ASP A 114 22.16 -7.88 0.50
CA ASP A 114 22.47 -7.73 1.93
C ASP A 114 21.75 -6.55 2.58
N GLY A 115 21.27 -5.60 1.79
CA GLY A 115 20.40 -4.52 2.24
C GLY A 115 18.94 -4.97 2.44
N VAL A 116 18.59 -6.19 2.01
CA VAL A 116 17.27 -6.76 2.21
C VAL A 116 17.26 -7.69 3.41
N TRP A 117 16.42 -7.34 4.37
CA TRP A 117 16.23 -8.07 5.61
C TRP A 117 15.52 -9.41 5.38
N ALA A 118 15.86 -10.41 6.19
CA ALA A 118 15.23 -11.73 6.15
C ALA A 118 13.82 -11.71 6.79
N MET A 119 12.88 -11.04 6.13
CA MET A 119 11.50 -10.88 6.60
C MET A 119 10.77 -12.24 6.63
N PRO A 120 10.23 -12.68 7.79
CA PRO A 120 9.35 -13.83 7.86
C PRO A 120 8.12 -13.63 6.98
N ALA A 121 7.75 -14.67 6.23
CA ALA A 121 6.55 -14.64 5.43
C ALA A 121 5.31 -14.72 6.34
N ASN A 122 4.32 -13.84 6.13
CA ASN A 122 3.01 -13.89 6.76
C ASN A 122 3.03 -13.91 8.31
N ALA A 123 3.84 -13.06 8.94
CA ALA A 123 3.93 -12.96 10.40
C ALA A 123 2.56 -12.72 11.07
N ARG A 124 2.29 -13.44 12.16
CA ARG A 124 1.04 -13.34 12.92
C ARG A 124 1.30 -12.93 14.37
N ILE A 125 0.47 -12.04 14.90
CA ILE A 125 0.50 -11.65 16.32
C ILE A 125 0.34 -12.88 17.24
N ASP A 126 -0.47 -13.86 16.83
CA ASP A 126 -0.77 -15.07 17.61
C ASP A 126 0.43 -16.02 17.77
N ASP A 127 1.47 -15.88 16.92
CA ASP A 127 2.69 -16.67 17.02
C ASP A 127 3.56 -16.25 18.22
N HIS A 128 3.23 -15.13 18.87
CA HIS A 128 3.96 -14.56 20.00
C HIS A 128 3.14 -14.62 21.29
N ALA A 129 3.82 -14.94 22.40
CA ALA A 129 3.21 -15.07 23.71
C ALA A 129 2.52 -13.76 24.16
N PRO A 130 1.32 -13.83 24.78
CA PRO A 130 0.68 -12.67 25.37
C PRO A 130 1.60 -11.93 26.34
N GLY A 131 1.72 -10.61 26.19
CA GLY A 131 2.60 -9.77 27.02
C GLY A 131 4.06 -9.75 26.60
N SER A 132 4.46 -10.47 25.53
CA SER A 132 5.84 -10.39 25.04
C SER A 132 6.12 -9.02 24.37
N PRO A 133 7.38 -8.54 24.41
CA PRO A 133 7.78 -7.32 23.70
C PRO A 133 7.51 -7.39 22.19
N GLU A 134 7.74 -8.55 21.57
CA GLU A 134 7.53 -8.79 20.14
C GLU A 134 6.06 -8.65 19.76
N ARG A 135 5.18 -9.26 20.56
CA ARG A 135 3.72 -9.15 20.38
C ARG A 135 3.29 -7.69 20.47
N SER A 136 3.81 -6.95 21.44
CA SER A 136 3.49 -5.53 21.66
C SER A 136 3.91 -4.66 20.47
N LEU A 137 5.07 -4.96 19.85
CA LEU A 137 5.54 -4.26 18.65
C LEU A 137 4.66 -4.54 17.42
N LEU A 138 4.26 -5.80 17.22
CA LEU A 138 3.35 -6.19 16.13
C LEU A 138 1.95 -5.58 16.31
N GLU A 139 1.41 -5.59 17.53
CA GLU A 139 0.13 -4.95 17.86
C GLU A 139 0.19 -3.44 17.60
N ARG A 140 1.29 -2.77 17.98
CA ARG A 140 1.48 -1.34 17.74
C ARG A 140 1.53 -1.01 16.24
N PHE A 141 2.25 -1.81 15.45
CA PHE A 141 2.27 -1.65 13.99
C PHE A 141 0.88 -1.84 13.39
N ALA A 142 0.18 -2.91 13.77
CA ALA A 142 -1.15 -3.20 13.26
C ALA A 142 -2.18 -2.10 13.62
N ALA A 143 -2.11 -1.58 14.85
CA ALA A 143 -2.94 -0.46 15.31
C ALA A 143 -2.64 0.82 14.51
N CYS A 144 -1.36 1.19 14.36
CA CYS A 144 -0.93 2.36 13.59
C CYS A 144 -1.40 2.27 12.13
N TYR A 145 -1.29 1.10 11.50
CA TYR A 145 -1.81 0.88 10.14
C TYR A 145 -3.33 1.04 10.06
N ALA A 146 -4.08 0.53 11.06
CA ALA A 146 -5.52 0.68 11.10
C ALA A 146 -5.95 2.15 11.32
N ASP A 147 -5.24 2.90 12.15
CA ASP A 147 -5.43 4.35 12.32
C ASP A 147 -5.15 5.10 11.01
N PHE A 148 -4.07 4.76 10.32
CA PHE A 148 -3.74 5.35 9.02
C PHE A 148 -4.87 5.16 8.00
N LEU A 149 -5.41 3.94 7.89
CA LEU A 149 -6.54 3.67 7.00
C LEU A 149 -7.81 4.43 7.40
N ARG A 150 -8.10 4.58 8.70
CA ARG A 150 -9.24 5.39 9.18
C ARG A 150 -9.06 6.87 8.86
N SER A 151 -7.85 7.41 9.02
CA SER A 151 -7.55 8.79 8.68
C SER A 151 -7.65 9.03 7.17
N LEU A 152 -7.23 8.09 6.33
CA LEU A 152 -7.44 8.16 4.88
C LEU A 152 -8.92 8.13 4.49
N ASP A 153 -9.72 7.26 5.10
CA ASP A 153 -11.16 7.20 4.85
C ASP A 153 -11.85 8.53 5.20
N ALA A 154 -11.52 9.09 6.37
CA ALA A 154 -12.02 10.40 6.78
C ALA A 154 -11.51 11.55 5.88
N ALA A 155 -10.26 11.45 5.39
CA ALA A 155 -9.69 12.41 4.45
C ALA A 155 -10.44 12.39 3.10
N PHE A 156 -10.68 11.21 2.54
CA PHE A 156 -11.51 11.05 1.34
C PHE A 156 -12.99 11.42 1.59
N GLY A 157 -13.43 11.39 2.84
CA GLY A 157 -14.68 11.98 3.32
C GLY A 157 -14.73 13.52 3.29
N GLY A 158 -13.60 14.18 2.99
CA GLY A 158 -13.48 15.63 2.88
C GLY A 158 -12.88 16.34 4.10
N SER A 159 -12.24 15.62 5.04
CA SER A 159 -11.57 16.22 6.19
C SER A 159 -10.09 16.53 5.89
N PRO A 160 -9.69 17.80 5.72
CA PRO A 160 -8.28 18.13 5.46
C PRO A 160 -7.38 17.82 6.66
N VAL A 161 -7.89 17.95 7.89
CA VAL A 161 -7.18 17.60 9.13
C VAL A 161 -6.84 16.10 9.17
N ALA A 162 -7.75 15.25 8.68
CA ALA A 162 -7.52 13.82 8.63
C ALA A 162 -6.43 13.43 7.62
N MET A 163 -6.27 14.20 6.53
CA MET A 163 -5.16 13.98 5.59
C MET A 163 -3.80 14.31 6.24
N ALA A 164 -3.70 15.42 6.96
CA ALA A 164 -2.49 15.75 7.70
C ALA A 164 -2.12 14.64 8.70
N GLN A 165 -3.12 14.13 9.44
CA GLN A 165 -2.92 13.02 10.37
C GLN A 165 -2.49 11.72 9.66
N ALA A 166 -3.09 11.38 8.51
CA ALA A 166 -2.66 10.22 7.72
C ALA A 166 -1.20 10.34 7.28
N MET A 167 -0.75 11.56 6.97
CA MET A 167 0.64 11.82 6.60
C MET A 167 1.59 11.70 7.78
N ASP A 168 1.23 12.13 8.98
CA ASP A 168 2.08 11.87 10.16
C ASP A 168 2.18 10.36 10.42
N LEU A 169 1.05 9.66 10.32
CA LEU A 169 0.98 8.21 10.52
C LEU A 169 1.78 7.42 9.47
N ILE A 170 1.95 7.90 8.22
CA ILE A 170 2.81 7.20 7.25
C ILE A 170 4.28 7.19 7.69
N PHE A 171 4.75 8.25 8.35
CA PHE A 171 6.13 8.31 8.85
C PHE A 171 6.31 7.41 10.06
N ASP A 172 5.37 7.41 10.99
CA ASP A 172 5.36 6.49 12.13
C ASP A 172 5.29 5.04 11.66
N LEU A 173 4.44 4.73 10.69
CA LEU A 173 4.31 3.40 10.11
C LEU A 173 5.62 2.94 9.45
N LYS A 174 6.32 3.82 8.72
CA LYS A 174 7.64 3.53 8.14
C LYS A 174 8.67 3.22 9.23
N LEU A 175 8.69 4.00 10.30
CA LEU A 175 9.61 3.79 11.42
C LEU A 175 9.33 2.46 12.13
N LEU A 176 8.05 2.16 12.39
CA LEU A 176 7.62 0.90 12.99
C LEU A 176 7.97 -0.30 12.11
N ALA A 177 7.71 -0.22 10.81
CA ALA A 177 8.09 -1.26 9.85
C ALA A 177 9.60 -1.51 9.85
N ALA A 178 10.41 -0.44 9.81
CA ALA A 178 11.87 -0.55 9.87
C ALA A 178 12.33 -1.18 11.20
N GLY A 179 11.69 -0.83 12.31
CA GLY A 179 11.97 -1.41 13.62
C GLY A 179 11.65 -2.91 13.72
N LEU A 180 10.52 -3.35 13.14
CA LEU A 180 10.14 -4.77 13.07
C LEU A 180 11.08 -5.59 12.18
N MET A 181 11.73 -4.96 11.21
CA MET A 181 12.73 -5.61 10.38
C MET A 181 14.11 -5.67 11.05
N ASN A 182 14.46 -4.74 11.93
CA ASN A 182 15.79 -4.58 12.49
C ASN A 182 16.00 -5.47 13.75
N PRO A 183 17.02 -6.35 13.80
CA PRO A 183 17.17 -7.37 14.82
C PRO A 183 17.85 -6.78 16.07
N ALA A 184 18.30 -5.52 16.00
CA ALA A 184 18.93 -4.74 17.04
C ALA A 184 17.91 -3.93 17.83
N VAL A 185 16.68 -3.80 17.30
CA VAL A 185 15.55 -3.20 18.01
C VAL A 185 14.93 -4.21 19.00
N SER A 186 15.10 -5.51 18.75
CA SER A 186 14.72 -6.58 19.66
C SER A 186 15.95 -7.06 20.43
N VAL A 187 16.38 -6.31 21.44
CA VAL A 187 17.44 -6.77 22.35
C VAL A 187 16.85 -7.80 23.31
N ALA A 188 17.26 -9.06 23.16
CA ALA A 188 16.99 -10.08 24.17
C ALA A 188 17.65 -9.68 25.51
N PRO A 189 16.97 -9.86 26.66
CA PRO A 189 17.53 -9.50 27.96
C PRO A 189 18.85 -10.22 28.30
N ASP A 190 19.13 -11.34 27.63
CA ASP A 190 20.24 -12.25 27.96
C ASP A 190 21.50 -12.09 27.07
N GLY A 191 21.57 -11.02 26.26
CA GLY A 191 22.79 -10.67 25.52
C GLY A 191 23.27 -11.69 24.47
N HIS A 192 22.44 -12.68 24.13
CA HIS A 192 22.78 -13.72 23.14
C HIS A 192 21.91 -13.60 21.89
N ALA A 193 22.61 -13.33 20.78
CA ALA A 193 22.17 -13.31 19.38
C ALA A 193 21.18 -12.21 18.97
N PRO A 194 21.37 -11.58 17.79
CA PRO A 194 20.38 -10.70 17.18
C PRO A 194 19.08 -11.49 16.95
N CYS A 195 17.96 -11.02 17.51
CA CYS A 195 16.64 -11.63 17.28
C CYS A 195 16.30 -11.60 15.78
N PRO A 196 15.73 -12.66 15.20
CA PRO A 196 15.30 -12.62 13.81
C PRO A 196 14.26 -11.49 13.60
N PRO A 197 14.18 -10.90 12.39
CA PRO A 197 13.14 -9.92 12.06
C PRO A 197 11.75 -10.49 12.40
N LEU A 198 10.85 -9.67 12.94
CA LEU A 198 9.51 -10.12 13.36
C LEU A 198 8.53 -10.20 12.19
N GLY A 199 8.81 -9.50 11.09
CA GLY A 199 7.89 -9.40 9.96
C GLY A 199 6.86 -8.28 10.12
N LEU A 200 5.98 -8.14 9.13
CA LEU A 200 4.86 -7.20 9.19
C LEU A 200 3.57 -7.99 9.41
N CYS A 201 2.78 -7.58 10.39
CA CYS A 201 1.48 -8.16 10.66
C CYS A 201 0.38 -7.13 10.41
N PHE A 202 -0.66 -7.54 9.69
CA PHE A 202 -1.83 -6.71 9.44
C PHE A 202 -3.03 -7.40 10.08
N SER A 203 -3.58 -6.80 11.13
CA SER A 203 -4.84 -7.28 11.70
C SER A 203 -6.00 -6.61 10.96
N ARG A 204 -6.92 -7.41 10.43
CA ARG A 204 -8.26 -6.89 10.13
C ARG A 204 -8.86 -6.53 11.47
N ALA A 205 -9.21 -5.26 11.68
CA ALA A 205 -10.07 -4.91 12.79
C ALA A 205 -11.32 -5.80 12.69
N MET A 206 -11.49 -6.75 13.61
CA MET A 206 -12.75 -7.45 13.74
C MET A 206 -13.79 -6.36 13.99
N ALA A 207 -14.83 -6.32 13.17
CA ALA A 207 -15.98 -5.49 13.42
C ALA A 207 -16.46 -5.80 14.85
N ILE A 208 -16.28 -4.83 15.76
CA ILE A 208 -16.87 -4.88 17.08
C ILE A 208 -18.38 -4.72 16.84
N GLY A 209 -19.09 -5.84 16.71
CA GLY A 209 -20.48 -5.79 16.27
C GLY A 209 -21.09 -7.13 15.87
N ALA A 210 -20.89 -8.17 16.68
CA ALA A 210 -21.86 -9.25 16.76
C ALA A 210 -22.15 -9.46 18.25
N ALA A 211 -22.90 -8.52 18.83
CA ALA A 211 -23.62 -8.78 20.06
C ALA A 211 -24.55 -9.96 19.79
N THR A 212 -24.24 -11.09 20.39
CA THR A 212 -25.11 -12.25 20.43
C THR A 212 -26.41 -11.87 21.14
N ALA A 213 -27.50 -12.16 20.45
CA ALA A 213 -28.87 -12.17 20.95
C ALA A 213 -29.03 -13.11 22.15
#